data_AF-A0A1A9BLC9-F1
#
_entry.id   AF-A0A1A9BLC9-F1
#
_cell.length_a   1.000
_cell.length_b   1.000
_cell.length_c   1.000
_cell.angle_alpha   90.00
_cell.angle_beta   90.00
_cell.angle_gamma   90.00
#
_symmetry.space_group_name_H-M   'P 1'
#
loop_
_entity.id
_entity.type
_entity.pdbx_description
1 polymer ?
#
loop_
_entity_poly.entity_id
_entity_poly.type
_entity_poly.pdbx_seq_one_letter_code
_entity_poly.pdbx_strand_id
1 'polypeptide(L)'
;MTRSRRVQTLAAALAAAAALTLTGCSGLEFRESICSDGYYPVQPVNSAGGDCRKDGEEPGEGNFRYPEGKVPQYVDDKWDVYWRSHSMDEHGNIIELDEEGNPVKKP
;
A
#
# COMPACT_ATOMS: atom_id res chain seq x y z
N MET A 1 59.00 1.81 -20.32
CA MET A 1 57.88 1.16 -19.61
C MET A 1 57.13 2.20 -18.76
N THR A 2 56.28 3.03 -19.36
CA THR A 2 55.66 4.16 -18.60
C THR A 2 54.22 4.48 -19.01
N ARG A 3 53.76 3.89 -20.13
CA ARG A 3 52.39 4.05 -20.64
C ARG A 3 51.36 3.17 -19.89
N SER A 4 51.82 2.06 -19.30
CA SER A 4 50.96 1.04 -18.67
C SER A 4 50.40 1.47 -17.30
N ARG A 5 51.17 2.21 -16.50
CA ARG A 5 50.75 2.62 -15.14
C ARG A 5 49.60 3.64 -15.12
N ARG A 6 49.51 4.51 -16.14
CA ARG A 6 48.45 5.54 -16.22
C ARG A 6 47.09 4.96 -16.62
N VAL A 7 47.10 3.91 -17.44
CA VAL A 7 45.88 3.20 -17.88
C VAL A 7 45.29 2.39 -16.73
N GLN A 8 46.14 1.81 -15.87
CA GLN A 8 45.71 1.01 -14.73
C GLN A 8 45.05 1.83 -13.62
N THR A 9 45.45 3.08 -13.41
CA THR A 9 44.84 3.98 -12.41
C THR A 9 43.47 4.52 -12.81
N LEU A 10 43.16 4.62 -14.10
CA LEU A 10 41.84 5.09 -14.58
C LEU A 10 40.77 4.00 -14.48
N ALA A 11 41.13 2.73 -14.68
CA ALA A 11 40.19 1.62 -14.62
C ALA A 11 39.65 1.34 -13.21
N ALA A 12 40.44 1.59 -12.16
CA ALA A 12 40.03 1.36 -10.78
C ALA A 12 39.00 2.38 -10.27
N ALA A 13 39.05 3.63 -10.76
CA ALA A 13 38.11 4.68 -10.34
C ALA A 13 36.70 4.50 -10.93
N LEU A 14 36.59 3.95 -12.14
CA LEU A 14 35.31 3.65 -12.80
C LEU A 14 34.57 2.47 -12.16
N ALA A 15 35.28 1.49 -11.63
CA ALA A 15 34.67 0.33 -10.97
C ALA A 15 33.99 0.68 -9.63
N ALA A 16 34.51 1.67 -8.90
CA ALA A 16 33.93 2.11 -7.63
C ALA A 16 32.61 2.89 -7.80
N ALA A 17 32.45 3.63 -8.91
CA ALA A 17 31.23 4.37 -9.19
C ALA A 17 30.05 3.46 -9.63
N ALA A 18 30.35 2.33 -10.28
CA ALA A 18 29.33 1.36 -10.70
C ALA A 18 28.77 0.51 -9.54
N ALA A 19 29.50 0.38 -8.43
CA ALA A 19 29.05 -0.39 -7.27
C ALA A 19 27.93 0.31 -6.48
N LEU A 20 27.87 1.65 -6.52
CA LEU A 20 26.85 2.45 -5.82
C LEU A 20 25.50 2.49 -6.55
N THR A 21 25.46 2.13 -7.83
CA THR A 21 24.19 2.03 -8.59
C THR A 21 23.55 0.65 -8.45
N LEU A 22 24.27 -0.34 -7.94
CA LEU A 22 23.81 -1.72 -7.75
C LEU A 22 23.17 -1.95 -6.38
N THR A 23 23.39 -1.05 -5.42
CA THR A 23 22.45 -0.87 -4.31
C THR A 23 21.24 -0.17 -4.91
N GLY A 24 20.35 -0.97 -5.53
CA GLY A 24 19.04 -0.51 -5.99
C GLY A 24 18.32 0.26 -4.88
N CYS A 25 17.28 1.00 -5.23
CA CYS A 25 16.55 1.97 -4.40
C CYS A 25 15.89 1.41 -3.11
N SER A 26 16.49 0.44 -2.42
CA SER A 26 16.08 -0.14 -1.14
C SER A 26 16.03 0.85 0.02
N GLY A 27 16.49 2.09 -0.18
CA GLY A 27 16.36 3.20 0.78
C GLY A 27 15.40 4.30 0.33
N LEU A 28 14.74 4.14 -0.82
CA LEU A 28 13.67 5.03 -1.25
C LEU A 28 12.36 4.38 -0.79
N GLU A 29 11.85 4.81 0.37
CA GLU A 29 10.59 4.35 0.95
C GLU A 29 9.43 4.74 0.01
N PHE A 30 9.11 3.86 -0.94
CA PHE A 30 7.94 4.02 -1.79
C PHE A 30 6.69 3.64 -0.99
N ARG A 31 5.87 4.64 -0.68
CA ARG A 31 4.53 4.42 -0.14
C ARG A 31 3.55 4.41 -1.31
N GLU A 32 2.97 3.26 -1.57
CA GLU A 32 1.92 3.09 -2.56
C GLU A 32 0.60 3.60 -1.99
N SER A 33 -0.11 4.45 -2.73
CA SER A 33 -1.46 4.89 -2.35
C SER A 33 -2.48 3.77 -2.59
N ILE A 34 -3.51 3.68 -1.75
CA ILE A 34 -4.57 2.66 -1.93
C ILE A 34 -5.34 2.89 -3.23
N CYS A 35 -5.65 4.14 -3.53
CA CYS A 35 -6.30 4.56 -4.76
C CYS A 35 -5.46 5.61 -5.47
N SER A 36 -5.64 5.70 -6.78
CA SER A 36 -5.11 6.79 -7.60
C SER A 36 -5.82 8.12 -7.30
N ASP A 37 -5.19 9.24 -7.66
CA ASP A 37 -5.81 10.56 -7.54
C ASP A 37 -7.18 10.63 -8.25
N GLY A 38 -8.15 11.28 -7.61
CA GLY A 38 -9.53 11.38 -8.11
C GLY A 38 -10.41 10.18 -7.77
N TYR A 39 -9.89 9.23 -6.98
CA TYR A 39 -10.64 8.09 -6.46
C TYR A 39 -10.49 7.98 -4.95
N TYR A 40 -11.53 7.48 -4.30
CA TYR A 40 -11.56 7.20 -2.88
C TYR A 40 -11.79 5.70 -2.63
N PRO A 41 -11.26 5.14 -1.52
CA PRO A 41 -11.41 3.73 -1.22
C PRO A 41 -12.79 3.44 -0.62
N VAL A 42 -13.33 2.27 -0.95
CA VAL A 42 -14.53 1.66 -0.36
C VAL A 42 -14.22 0.25 0.10
N GLN A 43 -15.10 -0.30 0.93
CA GLN A 43 -15.02 -1.70 1.35
C GLN A 43 -16.42 -2.34 1.33
N PRO A 44 -16.51 -3.65 0.99
CA PRO A 44 -17.78 -4.37 1.09
C PRO A 44 -18.24 -4.50 2.53
N VAL A 45 -19.55 -4.36 2.73
CA VAL A 45 -20.21 -4.66 4.01
C VAL A 45 -20.02 -6.14 4.34
N ASN A 46 -19.78 -6.46 5.62
CA ASN A 46 -19.57 -7.81 6.12
C ASN A 46 -18.41 -8.60 5.49
N SER A 47 -17.46 -7.95 4.81
CA SER A 47 -16.31 -8.64 4.21
C SER A 47 -15.06 -7.77 4.22
N ALA A 48 -13.90 -8.41 4.09
CA ALA A 48 -12.60 -7.75 3.94
C ALA A 48 -12.34 -7.30 2.49
N GLY A 49 -11.22 -6.62 2.29
CA GLY A 49 -10.78 -6.11 0.99
C GLY A 49 -11.30 -4.70 0.72
N GLY A 50 -11.12 -4.24 -0.51
CA GLY A 50 -11.53 -2.90 -0.88
C GLY A 50 -11.50 -2.67 -2.38
N ASP A 51 -12.12 -1.58 -2.81
CA ASP A 51 -12.13 -1.10 -4.19
C ASP A 51 -11.99 0.42 -4.21
N CYS A 52 -11.78 1.01 -5.39
CA CYS A 52 -11.64 2.44 -5.59
C CYS A 52 -12.79 2.98 -6.44
N ARG A 53 -13.47 4.01 -5.93
CA ARG A 53 -14.57 4.69 -6.62
C ARG A 53 -14.18 6.12 -6.95
N LYS A 54 -14.67 6.67 -8.06
CA LYS A 54 -14.38 8.06 -8.44
C LYS A 54 -14.98 9.02 -7.42
N ASP A 55 -14.27 10.10 -7.14
CA ASP A 55 -14.77 11.15 -6.27
C ASP A 55 -16.14 11.67 -6.74
N GLY A 56 -17.07 11.81 -5.78
CA GLY A 56 -18.45 12.21 -6.04
C GLY A 56 -19.39 11.09 -6.46
N GLU A 57 -18.91 9.88 -6.79
CA GLU A 57 -19.78 8.73 -7.00
C GLU A 57 -20.18 8.09 -5.66
N GLU A 58 -21.39 7.54 -5.59
CA GLU A 58 -21.81 6.69 -4.47
C GLU A 58 -20.98 5.38 -4.40
N PRO A 59 -20.74 4.80 -3.21
CA PRO A 59 -19.91 3.60 -3.02
C PRO A 59 -20.33 2.37 -3.84
N GLY A 60 -21.59 2.34 -4.28
CA GLY A 60 -22.23 1.16 -4.86
C GLY A 60 -22.95 0.35 -3.79
N GLU A 61 -23.92 -0.45 -4.24
CA GLU A 61 -24.66 -1.34 -3.36
C GLU A 61 -23.72 -2.34 -2.67
N GLY A 62 -23.97 -2.61 -1.39
CA GLY A 62 -23.15 -3.53 -0.59
C GLY A 62 -21.76 -3.02 -0.21
N ASN A 63 -21.43 -1.76 -0.48
CA ASN A 63 -20.17 -1.13 -0.10
C ASN A 63 -20.39 0.08 0.80
N PHE A 64 -19.41 0.38 1.64
CA PHE A 64 -19.44 1.56 2.52
C PHE A 64 -18.28 2.50 2.27
N ARG A 65 -18.48 3.77 2.63
CA ARG A 65 -17.40 4.74 2.84
C ARG A 65 -16.82 4.55 4.22
N TYR A 66 -15.49 4.51 4.31
CA TYR A 66 -14.81 4.48 5.59
C TYR A 66 -15.22 5.68 6.47
N PRO A 67 -15.36 5.48 7.80
CA PRO A 67 -15.62 6.59 8.70
C PRO A 67 -14.53 7.66 8.64
N GLU A 68 -14.89 8.91 8.91
CA GLU A 68 -13.94 10.01 8.94
C GLU A 68 -12.78 9.72 9.91
N GLY A 69 -11.56 10.01 9.47
CA GLY A 69 -10.35 9.72 10.24
C GLY A 69 -9.98 8.24 10.32
N LYS A 70 -10.74 7.35 9.68
CA LYS A 70 -10.47 5.89 9.55
C LYS A 70 -10.30 5.42 8.11
N VAL A 71 -9.96 6.34 7.20
CA VAL A 71 -9.81 6.04 5.78
C VAL A 71 -8.38 5.56 5.50
N PRO A 72 -8.18 4.39 4.87
CA PRO A 72 -6.85 3.97 4.42
C PRO A 72 -6.37 4.88 3.28
N GLN A 73 -5.12 5.31 3.33
CA GLN A 73 -4.50 6.22 2.38
C GLN A 73 -3.37 5.55 1.60
N TYR A 74 -2.56 4.75 2.30
CA TYR A 74 -1.43 4.02 1.74
C TYR A 74 -1.50 2.54 2.10
N VAL A 75 -0.95 1.71 1.23
CA VAL A 75 -0.73 0.29 1.53
C VAL A 75 0.07 0.17 2.82
N ASP A 76 -0.38 -0.74 3.69
CA ASP A 76 0.17 -1.02 5.02
C ASP A 76 0.13 0.16 6.01
N ASP A 77 -0.66 1.21 5.74
CA ASP A 77 -0.92 2.20 6.76
C ASP A 77 -1.81 1.64 7.89
N LYS A 78 -1.93 2.43 8.97
CA LYS A 78 -2.70 2.03 10.15
C LYS A 78 -4.11 1.56 9.80
N TRP A 79 -4.79 2.22 8.87
CA TRP A 79 -6.16 1.94 8.53
C TRP A 79 -6.28 0.80 7.53
N ASP A 80 -5.37 0.71 6.56
CA ASP A 80 -5.29 -0.45 5.67
C ASP A 80 -5.11 -1.74 6.48
N VAL A 81 -4.18 -1.75 7.44
CA VAL A 81 -3.96 -2.90 8.33
C VAL A 81 -5.18 -3.19 9.21
N TYR A 82 -5.83 -2.16 9.75
CA TYR A 82 -7.01 -2.34 10.61
C TYR A 82 -8.18 -3.01 9.87
N TRP A 83 -8.44 -2.57 8.64
CA TRP A 83 -9.58 -3.03 7.84
C TRP A 83 -9.38 -4.39 7.18
N ARG A 84 -8.17 -4.99 7.26
CA ARG A 84 -7.94 -6.39 6.85
C ARG A 84 -8.69 -7.40 7.70
N SER A 85 -8.99 -7.08 8.96
CA SER A 85 -9.72 -7.95 9.90
C SER A 85 -11.00 -7.32 10.45
N HIS A 86 -11.42 -6.19 9.90
CA HIS A 86 -12.63 -5.48 10.30
C HIS A 86 -13.46 -5.10 9.09
N SER A 87 -14.76 -4.95 9.30
CA SER A 87 -15.68 -4.40 8.31
C SER A 87 -16.80 -3.64 9.01
N MET A 88 -17.73 -3.05 8.26
CA MET A 88 -19.01 -2.59 8.80
C MET A 88 -20.11 -3.58 8.45
N ASP A 89 -21.05 -3.77 9.37
CA ASP A 89 -22.28 -4.53 9.14
C ASP A 89 -23.36 -3.69 8.42
N GLU A 90 -24.49 -4.30 8.10
CA GLU A 90 -25.63 -3.65 7.44
C GLU A 90 -26.26 -2.51 8.27
N HIS A 91 -25.89 -2.41 9.55
CA HIS A 91 -26.37 -1.40 10.48
C HIS A 91 -25.33 -0.30 10.73
N GLY A 92 -24.17 -0.36 10.09
CA GLY A 92 -23.08 0.60 10.25
C GLY A 92 -22.24 0.39 11.51
N ASN A 93 -22.33 -0.76 12.17
CA ASN A 93 -21.44 -1.11 13.27
C ASN A 93 -20.14 -1.70 12.73
N ILE A 94 -19.02 -1.38 13.38
CA ILE A 94 -17.75 -2.05 13.06
C ILE A 94 -17.75 -3.45 13.70
N ILE A 95 -17.44 -4.45 12.89
CA ILE A 95 -17.37 -5.87 13.25
C ILE A 95 -15.98 -6.43 12.95
N GLU A 96 -15.62 -7.50 13.66
CA GLU A 96 -14.41 -8.29 13.39
C GLU A 96 -14.71 -9.41 12.38
N LEU A 97 -13.70 -9.73 11.59
CA LEU A 97 -13.72 -10.80 10.60
C LEU A 97 -12.79 -11.95 11.00
N ASP A 98 -13.14 -13.18 10.59
CA ASP A 98 -12.28 -14.35 10.71
C ASP A 98 -11.14 -14.33 9.68
N GLU A 99 -10.26 -15.34 9.72
CA GLU A 99 -9.13 -15.45 8.78
C GLU A 99 -9.59 -15.64 7.33
N GLU A 100 -10.80 -16.12 7.12
CA GLU A 100 -11.45 -16.24 5.82
C GLU A 100 -12.15 -14.95 5.35
N GLY A 101 -12.13 -13.88 6.16
CA GLY A 101 -12.68 -12.57 5.84
C GLY A 101 -14.19 -12.44 6.03
N ASN A 102 -14.81 -13.31 6.84
CA ASN A 102 -16.25 -13.32 7.11
C ASN A 102 -16.55 -12.83 8.54
N PRO A 103 -17.78 -12.32 8.83
CA PRO A 103 -18.13 -11.85 10.16
C PRO A 103 -17.99 -12.95 11.21
N VAL A 104 -17.24 -12.66 12.28
CA VAL A 104 -17.14 -13.56 13.43
C VAL A 104 -18.51 -13.67 14.08
N LYS A 105 -19.10 -14.86 14.05
CA LYS A 105 -20.36 -15.14 14.75
C LYS A 105 -20.10 -15.06 16.25
N LYS A 106 -20.67 -14.06 16.92
CA LYS A 106 -20.70 -14.04 18.39
C LYS A 106 -21.55 -15.22 18.89
N PRO A 107 -21.11 -15.93 19.94
CA PRO A 107 -21.84 -17.04 20.53
C PRO A 107 -23.17 -16.60 21.17
#